data_AF-A0A537LSH0-F1
#
_entry.id   AF-A0A537LSH0-F1
#
_cell.length_a   1.000
_cell.length_b   1.000
_cell.length_c   1.000
_cell.angle_alpha   90.00
_cell.angle_beta   90.00
_cell.angle_gamma   90.00
#
_symmetry.space_group_name_H-M   'P 1'
#
loop_
_entity.id
_entity.type
_entity.pdbx_description
1 polymer ?
#
loop_
_entity_poly.entity_id
_entity_poly.type
_entity_poly.pdbx_seq_one_letter_code
_entity_poly.pdbx_strand_id
1 'polypeptide(L)'
;PFPTYPKGFPADLIAAFERAIRTSILGNEAASGTEIIARLGPEHQRTGYPIVYTSADSVFQVAAHEDVIPVQRLYEICLTARRLLTGPHAVSRVIARPFVGSPGAYTRTDRRRDFSLPPTAPTVLDAVTAQGLEVVGIGKISDLFAGRGVTRSIHTRDDLDGMAQTGAAMTATARGIIFTNLVDLDSKFGHRNDPAGYARDLEAIDAALPQVMGRVRADDLVVITADHGNDPTTGSTDHAREYVPVLFGGPAVRGGVDLGVRSTFADVGATVADALAIPWEGPGTSVLPMITK
;
A
#
# COMPACT_ATOMS: atom_id res chain seq x y z
N PRO A 1 -2.92 -2.05 -15.88
CA PRO A 1 -1.79 -2.42 -14.99
C PRO A 1 -0.95 -1.17 -14.73
N PHE A 2 -0.30 -1.07 -13.58
CA PHE A 2 0.63 0.02 -13.31
C PHE A 2 1.92 -0.16 -14.14
N PRO A 3 2.47 0.89 -14.79
CA PRO A 3 3.62 0.77 -15.67
C PRO A 3 4.94 0.60 -14.90
N THR A 4 5.82 -0.28 -15.35
CA THR A 4 7.19 -0.43 -14.82
C THR A 4 8.22 0.11 -15.81
N TYR A 5 9.41 0.47 -15.31
CA TYR A 5 10.44 1.17 -16.09
C TYR A 5 11.84 0.55 -15.92
N PRO A 6 12.05 -0.71 -16.32
CA PRO A 6 13.32 -1.42 -16.10
C PRO A 6 14.53 -0.76 -16.79
N LYS A 7 14.31 0.11 -17.78
CA LYS A 7 15.33 0.88 -18.51
C LYS A 7 15.29 2.39 -18.20
N GLY A 8 14.67 2.77 -17.08
CA GLY A 8 14.41 4.16 -16.76
C GLY A 8 13.16 4.72 -17.43
N PHE A 9 12.80 5.93 -17.05
CA PHE A 9 11.66 6.68 -17.58
C PHE A 9 11.99 7.26 -18.97
N PRO A 10 10.97 7.41 -19.84
CA PRO A 10 11.14 8.04 -21.16
C PRO A 10 11.77 9.44 -21.09
N ALA A 11 12.60 9.76 -22.07
CA ALA A 11 13.37 11.01 -22.09
C ALA A 11 12.49 12.26 -22.12
N ASP A 12 11.35 12.21 -22.81
CA ASP A 12 10.35 13.27 -22.87
C ASP A 12 9.67 13.50 -21.50
N LEU A 13 9.38 12.43 -20.76
CA LEU A 13 8.86 12.51 -19.39
C LEU A 13 9.89 13.14 -18.44
N ILE A 14 11.16 12.71 -18.52
CA ILE A 14 12.24 13.31 -17.72
C ILE A 14 12.43 14.78 -18.08
N ALA A 15 12.46 15.14 -19.36
CA ALA A 15 12.58 16.53 -19.80
C ALA A 15 11.39 17.40 -19.36
N ALA A 16 10.17 16.84 -19.32
CA ALA A 16 9.02 17.52 -18.74
C ALA A 16 9.16 17.72 -17.22
N PHE A 17 9.66 16.70 -16.52
CA PHE A 17 9.91 16.77 -15.09
C PHE A 17 10.98 17.81 -14.74
N GLU A 18 12.14 17.79 -15.39
CA GLU A 18 13.24 18.77 -15.21
C GLU A 18 12.76 20.21 -15.41
N ARG A 19 11.99 20.47 -16.48
CA ARG A 19 11.38 21.79 -16.72
C ARG A 19 10.44 22.21 -15.59
N ALA A 20 9.64 21.28 -15.07
CA ALA A 20 8.67 21.57 -14.02
C ALA A 20 9.35 21.87 -12.67
N ILE A 21 10.46 21.17 -12.35
CA ILE A 21 11.21 21.39 -11.11
C ILE A 21 12.29 22.46 -11.22
N ARG A 22 12.58 22.94 -12.44
CA ARG A 22 13.59 23.96 -12.79
C ARG A 22 15.01 23.57 -12.41
N THR A 23 15.33 22.27 -12.53
CA THR A 23 16.67 21.73 -12.31
C THR A 23 16.82 20.43 -13.10
N SER A 24 18.07 20.06 -13.39
CA SER A 24 18.37 18.76 -14.02
C SER A 24 18.32 17.63 -12.99
N ILE A 25 18.30 16.38 -13.47
CA ILE A 25 18.33 15.18 -12.63
C ILE A 25 19.61 14.36 -12.83
N LEU A 26 19.86 13.44 -11.89
CA LEU A 26 20.85 12.36 -12.03
C LEU A 26 20.14 11.00 -12.07
N GLY A 27 20.75 10.01 -12.71
CA GLY A 27 20.26 8.62 -12.73
C GLY A 27 19.33 8.34 -13.90
N ASN A 28 18.03 8.21 -13.60
CA ASN A 28 16.99 7.67 -14.50
C ASN A 28 17.21 6.20 -14.89
N GLU A 29 17.36 5.34 -13.89
CA GLU A 29 17.55 3.89 -14.09
C GLU A 29 16.88 3.06 -12.98
N ALA A 30 16.78 1.76 -13.20
CA ALA A 30 16.34 0.82 -12.17
C ALA A 30 17.52 0.48 -11.25
N ALA A 31 17.40 0.76 -9.96
CA ALA A 31 18.49 0.58 -9.01
C ALA A 31 18.00 0.38 -7.56
N SER A 32 18.83 -0.26 -6.74
CA SER A 32 18.65 -0.24 -5.29
C SER A 32 18.90 1.17 -4.76
N GLY A 33 18.06 1.64 -3.84
CA GLY A 33 18.24 2.97 -3.21
C GLY A 33 19.58 3.12 -2.51
N THR A 34 20.15 2.05 -1.95
CA THR A 34 21.47 2.10 -1.32
C THR A 34 22.58 2.24 -2.35
N GLU A 35 22.49 1.50 -3.46
CA GLU A 35 23.50 1.53 -4.54
C GLU A 35 23.53 2.90 -5.22
N ILE A 36 22.38 3.41 -5.64
CA ILE A 36 22.33 4.65 -6.43
C ILE A 36 22.70 5.87 -5.60
N ILE A 37 22.35 5.90 -4.31
CA ILE A 37 22.77 6.99 -3.41
C ILE A 37 24.27 6.92 -3.16
N ALA A 38 24.85 5.73 -2.99
CA ALA A 38 26.30 5.58 -2.83
C ALA A 38 27.06 6.07 -4.07
N ARG A 39 26.56 5.76 -5.28
CA ARG A 39 27.19 6.13 -6.55
C ARG A 39 26.98 7.61 -6.93
N LEU A 40 25.76 8.12 -6.82
CA LEU A 40 25.38 9.47 -7.32
C LEU A 40 25.29 10.53 -6.23
N GLY A 41 25.38 10.16 -4.94
CA GLY A 41 25.35 11.08 -3.81
C GLY A 41 26.40 12.19 -3.86
N PRO A 42 27.68 11.92 -4.20
CA PRO A 42 28.70 12.98 -4.27
C PRO A 42 28.42 13.99 -5.37
N GLU A 43 27.95 13.51 -6.53
CA GLU A 43 27.58 14.37 -7.67
C GLU A 43 26.32 15.19 -7.37
N HIS A 44 25.34 14.59 -6.68
CA HIS A 44 24.17 15.30 -6.18
C HIS A 44 24.57 16.45 -5.25
N GLN A 45 25.47 16.21 -4.28
CA GLN A 45 25.93 17.25 -3.37
C GLN A 45 26.72 18.36 -4.08
N ARG A 46 27.41 18.04 -5.18
CA ARG A 46 28.16 19.02 -5.99
C ARG A 46 27.26 19.88 -6.87
N THR A 47 26.22 19.30 -7.46
CA THR A 47 25.39 19.93 -8.50
C THR A 47 24.06 20.48 -7.99
N GLY A 48 23.53 19.91 -6.90
CA GLY A 48 22.16 20.16 -6.45
C GLY A 48 21.07 19.42 -7.25
N TYR A 49 21.44 18.54 -8.18
CA TYR A 49 20.48 17.81 -9.02
C TYR A 49 19.91 16.61 -8.29
N PRO A 50 18.58 16.50 -8.07
CA PRO A 50 17.99 15.34 -7.41
C PRO A 50 18.27 14.05 -8.20
N ILE A 51 18.41 12.94 -7.47
CA ILE A 51 18.64 11.62 -8.05
C ILE A 51 17.27 10.96 -8.31
N VAL A 52 16.97 10.63 -9.56
CA VAL A 52 15.74 9.95 -9.96
C VAL A 52 16.04 8.50 -10.30
N TYR A 53 15.21 7.58 -9.79
CA TYR A 53 15.35 6.14 -10.08
C TYR A 53 14.05 5.38 -9.88
N THR A 54 14.05 4.11 -10.28
CA THR A 54 12.91 3.19 -10.13
C THR A 54 13.36 1.83 -9.58
N SER A 55 12.42 0.91 -9.36
CA SER A 55 12.66 -0.47 -8.93
C SER A 55 11.92 -1.47 -9.84
N ALA A 56 11.82 -2.73 -9.43
CA ALA A 56 10.96 -3.70 -10.11
C ALA A 56 9.48 -3.28 -10.07
N ASP A 57 9.07 -2.61 -9.00
CA ASP A 57 7.73 -2.07 -8.83
C ASP A 57 7.46 -0.83 -9.70
N SER A 58 6.18 -0.53 -9.88
CA SER A 58 5.72 0.70 -10.52
C SER A 58 5.91 1.93 -9.62
N VAL A 59 7.15 2.41 -9.47
CA VAL A 59 7.47 3.55 -8.61
C VAL A 59 8.40 4.56 -9.26
N PHE A 60 8.25 5.83 -8.91
CA PHE A 60 9.18 6.92 -9.24
C PHE A 60 9.82 7.46 -7.96
N GLN A 61 11.11 7.25 -7.77
CA GLN A 61 11.80 7.60 -6.53
C GLN A 61 12.70 8.80 -6.76
N VAL A 62 12.69 9.75 -5.82
CA VAL A 62 13.55 10.94 -5.83
C VAL A 62 14.37 10.97 -4.56
N ALA A 63 15.69 10.81 -4.68
CA ALA A 63 16.62 10.92 -3.57
C ALA A 63 17.35 12.26 -3.59
N ALA A 64 17.51 12.84 -2.41
CA ALA A 64 18.29 14.07 -2.22
C ALA A 64 18.90 14.13 -0.82
N HIS A 65 20.11 14.68 -0.75
CA HIS A 65 20.79 14.97 0.50
C HIS A 65 20.10 16.17 1.15
N GLU A 66 19.78 16.07 2.43
CA GLU A 66 18.93 17.07 3.09
C GLU A 66 19.55 18.45 3.21
N ASP A 67 20.88 18.53 3.34
CA ASP A 67 21.61 19.81 3.34
C ASP A 67 21.68 20.49 1.96
N VAL A 68 21.31 19.78 0.89
CA VAL A 68 21.37 20.26 -0.50
C VAL A 68 19.97 20.62 -1.00
N ILE A 69 19.02 19.70 -0.84
CA ILE A 69 17.61 19.93 -1.10
C ILE A 69 16.87 19.70 0.21
N PRO A 70 16.38 20.77 0.87
CA PRO A 70 15.60 20.64 2.09
C PRO A 70 14.41 19.71 1.87
N VAL A 71 14.08 18.91 2.90
CA VAL A 71 13.04 17.87 2.82
C VAL A 71 11.71 18.40 2.28
N GLN A 72 11.31 19.60 2.70
CA GLN A 72 10.07 20.21 2.20
C GLN A 72 10.11 20.47 0.69
N ARG A 73 11.26 20.90 0.15
CA ARG A 73 11.47 21.08 -1.28
C ARG A 73 11.48 19.73 -2.01
N LEU A 74 12.06 18.69 -1.42
CA LEU A 74 11.99 17.33 -1.95
C LEU A 74 10.54 16.85 -2.08
N TYR A 75 9.68 17.13 -1.09
CA TYR A 75 8.26 16.81 -1.17
C TYR A 75 7.53 17.55 -2.29
N GLU A 76 7.84 18.83 -2.51
CA GLU A 76 7.30 19.59 -3.65
C GLU A 76 7.72 19.02 -5.00
N ILE A 77 8.99 18.59 -5.11
CA ILE A 77 9.52 17.90 -6.29
C ILE A 77 8.74 16.61 -6.55
N CYS A 78 8.53 15.79 -5.51
CA CYS A 78 7.74 14.56 -5.62
C CYS A 78 6.26 14.84 -6.00
N LEU A 79 5.63 15.86 -5.42
CA LEU A 79 4.27 16.27 -5.81
C LEU A 79 4.20 16.73 -7.27
N THR A 80 5.24 17.39 -7.75
CA THR A 80 5.37 17.79 -9.16
C THR A 80 5.46 16.56 -10.07
N ALA A 81 6.33 15.59 -9.73
CA ALA A 81 6.39 14.31 -10.44
C ALA A 81 5.03 13.61 -10.44
N ARG A 82 4.34 13.57 -9.30
CA ARG A 82 3.04 12.88 -9.18
C ARG A 82 1.99 13.43 -10.14
N ARG A 83 1.95 14.76 -10.34
CA ARG A 83 1.03 15.43 -11.28
C ARG A 83 1.37 15.14 -12.75
N LEU A 84 2.64 14.89 -13.06
CA LEU A 84 3.07 14.54 -14.43
C LEU A 84 2.84 13.06 -14.74
N LEU A 85 3.02 12.19 -13.74
CA LEU A 85 2.91 10.74 -13.86
C LEU A 85 1.43 10.31 -13.86
N THR A 86 0.77 10.51 -15.00
CA THR A 86 -0.64 10.22 -15.26
C THR A 86 -0.81 9.41 -16.55
N GLY A 87 -2.02 8.89 -16.79
CA GLY A 87 -2.32 8.09 -17.99
C GLY A 87 -1.36 6.90 -18.15
N PRO A 88 -0.64 6.77 -19.30
CA PRO A 88 0.31 5.68 -19.53
C PRO A 88 1.52 5.71 -18.59
N HIS A 89 1.76 6.83 -17.92
CA HIS A 89 2.85 7.01 -16.94
C HIS A 89 2.35 7.00 -15.48
N ALA A 90 1.11 6.57 -15.24
CA ALA A 90 0.51 6.54 -13.91
C ALA A 90 1.14 5.46 -13.02
N VAL A 91 2.38 5.69 -12.56
CA VAL A 91 3.04 4.79 -11.60
C VAL A 91 2.27 4.73 -10.29
N SER A 92 2.35 3.61 -9.56
CA SER A 92 1.57 3.43 -8.32
C SER A 92 1.96 4.44 -7.25
N ARG A 93 3.27 4.72 -7.08
CA ARG A 93 3.78 5.67 -6.07
C ARG A 93 4.93 6.54 -6.57
N VAL A 94 4.94 7.79 -6.14
CA VAL A 94 6.15 8.62 -6.13
C VAL A 94 6.72 8.62 -4.72
N ILE A 95 8.03 8.44 -4.54
CA ILE A 95 8.63 8.28 -3.20
C ILE A 95 9.77 9.28 -3.00
N ALA A 96 9.66 10.10 -1.97
CA ALA A 96 10.75 10.93 -1.46
C ALA A 96 11.72 10.07 -0.64
N ARG A 97 13.00 10.16 -0.99
CA ARG A 97 14.10 9.40 -0.36
C ARG A 97 15.19 10.34 0.15
N PRO A 98 14.91 11.12 1.20
CA PRO A 98 15.93 11.94 1.82
C PRO A 98 17.05 11.08 2.40
N PHE A 99 18.28 11.58 2.31
CA PHE A 99 19.46 10.95 2.91
C PHE A 99 20.41 11.99 3.51
N VAL A 100 21.28 11.52 4.41
CA VAL A 100 22.30 12.31 5.09
C VAL A 100 23.64 11.58 5.05
N GLY A 101 24.71 12.27 5.44
CA GLY A 101 26.05 11.71 5.58
C GLY A 101 27.02 12.22 4.52
N SER A 102 28.09 11.47 4.31
CA SER A 102 29.20 11.86 3.44
C SER A 102 29.46 10.81 2.37
N PRO A 103 30.20 11.13 1.29
CA PRO A 103 30.63 10.14 0.30
C PRO A 103 31.19 8.87 0.96
N GLY A 104 30.64 7.71 0.59
CA GLY A 104 30.99 6.40 1.17
C GLY A 104 30.26 6.02 2.46
N ALA A 105 29.48 6.92 3.06
CA ALA A 105 28.76 6.70 4.31
C ALA A 105 27.37 7.38 4.34
N TYR A 106 26.62 7.30 3.23
CA TYR A 106 25.25 7.84 3.19
C TYR A 106 24.24 6.94 3.88
N THR A 107 23.29 7.56 4.57
CA THR A 107 22.17 6.89 5.24
C THR A 107 20.85 7.55 4.85
N ARG A 108 19.87 6.75 4.41
CA ARG A 108 18.50 7.23 4.17
C ARG A 108 17.83 7.55 5.50
N THR A 109 17.06 8.64 5.56
CA THR A 109 16.38 9.04 6.79
C THR A 109 14.97 8.45 6.88
N ASP A 110 14.37 8.58 8.06
CA ASP A 110 12.99 8.22 8.37
C ASP A 110 11.96 9.20 7.75
N ARG A 111 12.40 10.37 7.27
CA ARG A 111 11.60 11.38 6.55
C ARG A 111 11.21 10.95 5.12
N ARG A 112 11.19 9.65 4.84
CA ARG A 112 10.59 9.08 3.64
C ARG A 112 9.12 9.50 3.58
N ARG A 113 8.66 9.87 2.38
CA ARG A 113 7.23 10.10 2.12
C ARG A 113 6.81 9.53 0.78
N ASP A 114 5.68 8.83 0.78
CA ASP A 114 5.10 8.22 -0.41
C ASP A 114 3.89 9.04 -0.88
N PHE A 115 3.76 9.20 -2.19
CA PHE A 115 2.68 9.92 -2.86
C PHE A 115 2.01 8.96 -3.85
N SER A 116 1.04 8.21 -3.34
CA SER A 116 0.31 7.19 -4.10
C SER A 116 -0.65 7.80 -5.11
N LEU A 117 -0.91 7.07 -6.19
CA LEU A 117 -2.02 7.40 -7.08
C LEU A 117 -3.34 7.14 -6.34
N PRO A 118 -4.25 8.11 -6.22
CA PRO A 118 -5.56 7.86 -5.63
C PRO A 118 -6.37 6.89 -6.52
N PRO A 119 -7.31 6.12 -5.94
CA PRO A 119 -8.27 5.35 -6.72
C PRO A 119 -8.93 6.20 -7.80
N THR A 120 -9.05 5.67 -9.02
CA THR A 120 -9.51 6.41 -10.20
C THR A 120 -11.02 6.64 -10.25
N ALA A 121 -11.78 5.95 -9.40
CA ALA A 121 -13.22 6.07 -9.23
C ALA A 121 -13.59 6.05 -7.74
N PRO A 122 -14.80 6.48 -7.35
CA PRO A 122 -15.32 6.27 -6.00
C PRO A 122 -15.21 4.80 -5.57
N THR A 123 -14.87 4.60 -4.31
CA THR A 123 -14.72 3.32 -3.64
C THR A 123 -15.82 3.13 -2.60
N VAL A 124 -15.98 1.92 -2.08
CA VAL A 124 -16.87 1.66 -0.93
C VAL A 124 -16.48 2.51 0.28
N LEU A 125 -15.18 2.81 0.44
CA LEU A 125 -14.71 3.69 1.52
C LEU A 125 -15.24 5.12 1.36
N ASP A 126 -15.29 5.64 0.14
CA ASP A 126 -15.94 6.94 -0.13
C ASP A 126 -17.44 6.88 0.20
N ALA A 127 -18.13 5.81 -0.18
CA ALA A 127 -19.57 5.67 0.08
C ALA A 127 -19.88 5.60 1.58
N VAL A 128 -19.07 4.88 2.36
CA VAL A 128 -19.20 4.77 3.82
C VAL A 128 -18.95 6.10 4.51
N THR A 129 -17.87 6.79 4.13
CA THR A 129 -17.54 8.10 4.72
C THR A 129 -18.54 9.19 4.35
N ALA A 130 -19.14 9.12 3.15
CA ALA A 130 -20.23 10.03 2.75
C ALA A 130 -21.49 9.90 3.65
N GLN A 131 -21.66 8.76 4.32
CA GLN A 131 -22.74 8.54 5.31
C GLN A 131 -22.33 8.92 6.74
N GLY A 132 -21.15 9.55 6.91
CA GLY A 132 -20.64 9.96 8.22
C GLY A 132 -20.12 8.80 9.09
N LEU A 133 -19.93 7.61 8.51
CA LEU A 133 -19.37 6.47 9.21
C LEU A 133 -17.84 6.48 9.19
N GLU A 134 -17.26 5.83 10.20
CA GLU A 134 -15.80 5.77 10.35
C GLU A 134 -15.19 4.73 9.39
N VAL A 135 -14.04 5.06 8.81
CA VAL A 135 -13.18 4.12 8.10
C VAL A 135 -11.78 4.22 8.71
N VAL A 136 -11.44 3.21 9.52
CA VAL A 136 -10.14 3.09 10.17
C VAL A 136 -9.22 2.26 9.30
N GLY A 137 -8.23 2.90 8.68
CA GLY A 137 -7.16 2.23 7.95
C GLY A 137 -5.99 1.89 8.87
N ILE A 138 -5.66 0.62 8.99
CA ILE A 138 -4.55 0.12 9.82
C ILE A 138 -3.44 -0.42 8.91
N GLY A 139 -2.19 -0.06 9.23
CA GLY A 139 -1.03 -0.39 8.42
C GLY A 139 -0.94 0.47 7.17
N LYS A 140 -0.92 -0.17 5.99
CA LYS A 140 -0.76 0.51 4.70
C LYS A 140 -2.03 0.98 4.01
N ILE A 141 -3.21 0.74 4.60
CA ILE A 141 -4.49 1.08 3.95
C ILE A 141 -4.57 2.54 3.53
N SER A 142 -4.26 3.51 4.40
CA SER A 142 -4.30 4.93 4.02
C SER A 142 -3.33 5.24 2.87
N ASP A 143 -2.11 4.68 2.90
CA ASP A 143 -1.13 4.86 1.82
C ASP A 143 -1.63 4.26 0.49
N LEU A 144 -2.25 3.08 0.52
CA LEU A 144 -2.77 2.39 -0.67
C LEU A 144 -3.93 3.15 -1.35
N PHE A 145 -4.74 3.84 -0.55
CA PHE A 145 -5.87 4.63 -1.04
C PHE A 145 -5.53 6.13 -1.16
N ALA A 146 -4.27 6.53 -0.95
CA ALA A 146 -3.85 7.94 -0.90
C ALA A 146 -4.71 8.80 0.07
N GLY A 147 -5.15 8.20 1.19
CA GLY A 147 -6.04 8.79 2.18
C GLY A 147 -7.51 8.90 1.76
N ARG A 148 -7.86 8.53 0.52
CA ARG A 148 -9.23 8.62 0.01
C ARG A 148 -10.16 7.67 0.75
N GLY A 149 -11.26 8.20 1.28
CA GLY A 149 -12.27 7.42 2.01
C GLY A 149 -11.80 6.88 3.37
N VAL A 150 -10.66 7.34 3.90
CA VAL A 150 -10.13 6.93 5.22
C VAL A 150 -10.28 8.08 6.20
N THR A 151 -11.00 7.87 7.31
CA THR A 151 -11.24 8.90 8.34
C THR A 151 -10.16 8.92 9.41
N ARG A 152 -9.57 7.76 9.70
CA ARG A 152 -8.50 7.60 10.69
C ARG A 152 -7.46 6.60 10.17
N SER A 153 -6.19 6.97 10.28
CA SER A 153 -5.06 6.14 9.85
C SER A 153 -4.20 5.76 11.07
N ILE A 154 -3.89 4.48 11.22
CA ILE A 154 -3.03 3.94 12.28
C ILE A 154 -1.87 3.20 11.62
N HIS A 155 -0.66 3.69 11.79
CA HIS A 155 0.54 3.02 11.28
C HIS A 155 0.94 1.86 12.20
N THR A 156 1.51 0.81 11.61
CA THR A 156 1.95 -0.41 12.30
C THR A 156 3.42 -0.65 12.04
N ARG A 157 4.09 -1.31 12.99
CA ARG A 157 5.51 -1.69 12.87
C ARG A 157 5.71 -3.04 12.20
N ASP A 158 4.79 -3.97 12.45
CA ASP A 158 4.77 -5.35 11.98
C ASP A 158 3.34 -5.89 12.02
N ASP A 159 3.15 -7.14 11.56
CA ASP A 159 1.84 -7.75 11.44
C ASP A 159 1.17 -8.03 12.80
N LEU A 160 1.95 -8.33 13.85
CA LEU A 160 1.41 -8.51 15.21
C LEU A 160 0.93 -7.18 15.82
N ASP A 161 1.67 -6.08 15.60
CA ASP A 161 1.19 -4.74 15.92
C ASP A 161 -0.09 -4.42 15.14
N GLY A 162 -0.19 -4.81 13.87
CA GLY A 162 -1.42 -4.70 13.08
C GLY A 162 -2.61 -5.43 13.69
N MET A 163 -2.42 -6.65 14.18
CA MET A 163 -3.44 -7.41 14.90
C MET A 163 -3.86 -6.73 16.21
N ALA A 164 -2.89 -6.21 16.98
CA ALA A 164 -3.17 -5.47 18.21
C ALA A 164 -3.96 -4.18 17.96
N GLN A 165 -3.56 -3.39 16.94
CA GLN A 165 -4.27 -2.16 16.55
C GLN A 165 -5.68 -2.47 16.04
N THR A 166 -5.87 -3.60 15.36
CA THR A 166 -7.21 -4.05 14.93
C THR A 166 -8.13 -4.26 16.14
N GLY A 167 -7.66 -5.01 17.15
CA GLY A 167 -8.44 -5.21 18.38
C GLY A 167 -8.72 -3.92 19.16
N ALA A 168 -7.76 -2.98 19.18
CA ALA A 168 -7.97 -1.66 19.77
C ALA A 168 -9.01 -0.83 18.99
N ALA A 169 -8.96 -0.86 17.66
CA ALA A 169 -9.92 -0.19 16.80
C ALA A 169 -11.34 -0.75 16.95
N MET A 170 -11.50 -2.07 17.14
CA MET A 170 -12.80 -2.69 17.41
C MET A 170 -13.45 -2.18 18.70
N THR A 171 -12.63 -1.77 19.67
CA THR A 171 -13.13 -1.20 20.93
C THR A 171 -13.52 0.27 20.74
N ALA A 172 -12.73 1.04 19.99
CA ALA A 172 -12.93 2.47 19.80
C ALA A 172 -13.98 2.84 18.73
N THR A 173 -14.29 1.93 17.81
CA THR A 173 -15.18 2.19 16.67
C THR A 173 -16.59 1.68 17.00
N ALA A 174 -17.58 2.58 16.95
CA ALA A 174 -18.97 2.21 17.21
C ALA A 174 -19.61 1.52 15.99
N ARG A 175 -19.45 2.10 14.80
CA ARG A 175 -19.96 1.60 13.52
C ARG A 175 -19.12 2.14 12.36
N GLY A 176 -18.77 1.28 11.42
CA GLY A 176 -17.94 1.66 10.27
C GLY A 176 -17.13 0.50 9.72
N ILE A 177 -16.01 0.81 9.06
CA ILE A 177 -15.04 -0.17 8.57
C ILE A 177 -13.76 -0.07 9.40
N ILE A 178 -13.26 -1.21 9.85
CA ILE A 178 -11.86 -1.37 10.28
C ILE A 178 -11.17 -2.20 9.20
N PHE A 179 -10.24 -1.58 8.49
CA PHE A 179 -9.53 -2.20 7.39
C PHE A 179 -8.04 -2.29 7.73
N THR A 180 -7.54 -3.52 7.88
CA THR A 180 -6.15 -3.80 8.24
C THR A 180 -5.41 -4.43 7.09
N ASN A 181 -4.22 -3.93 6.79
CA ASN A 181 -3.26 -4.61 5.93
C ASN A 181 -2.08 -5.12 6.78
N LEU A 182 -1.87 -6.43 6.73
CA LEU A 182 -0.71 -7.14 7.28
C LEU A 182 0.26 -7.33 6.12
N VAL A 183 1.41 -6.66 6.17
CA VAL A 183 2.28 -6.40 5.01
C VAL A 183 3.59 -7.17 5.07
N ASP A 184 3.91 -7.81 6.20
CA ASP A 184 5.20 -8.47 6.38
C ASP A 184 5.31 -9.74 5.53
N LEU A 185 4.21 -10.49 5.38
CA LEU A 185 4.08 -11.62 4.44
C LEU A 185 4.61 -11.26 3.04
N ASP A 186 4.26 -10.08 2.53
CA ASP A 186 4.71 -9.59 1.23
C ASP A 186 6.13 -8.99 1.29
N SER A 187 6.31 -7.98 2.14
CA SER A 187 7.47 -7.09 2.11
C SER A 187 8.74 -7.64 2.79
N LYS A 188 8.58 -8.53 3.77
CA LYS A 188 9.69 -9.16 4.50
C LYS A 188 9.97 -10.57 4.01
N PHE A 189 8.97 -11.31 3.54
CA PHE A 189 9.12 -12.74 3.25
C PHE A 189 8.91 -13.12 1.78
N GLY A 190 7.80 -12.70 1.17
CA GLY A 190 7.45 -13.00 -0.23
C GLY A 190 8.52 -12.54 -1.21
N HIS A 191 8.75 -11.23 -1.33
CA HIS A 191 9.77 -10.66 -2.23
C HIS A 191 11.21 -11.12 -1.94
N ARG A 192 11.47 -11.65 -0.74
CA ARG A 192 12.80 -12.11 -0.32
C ARG A 192 12.99 -13.61 -0.49
N ASN A 193 11.98 -14.33 -0.98
CA ASN A 193 11.97 -15.78 -1.10
C ASN A 193 12.42 -16.45 0.20
N ASP A 194 11.78 -16.09 1.31
CA ASP A 194 11.97 -16.70 2.63
C ASP A 194 10.73 -17.51 3.06
N PRO A 195 10.58 -18.77 2.59
CA PRO A 195 9.44 -19.61 2.95
C PRO A 195 9.32 -19.86 4.45
N ALA A 196 10.45 -19.98 5.16
CA ALA A 196 10.44 -20.26 6.59
C ALA A 196 9.98 -19.05 7.40
N GLY A 197 10.38 -17.83 6.99
CA GLY A 197 9.86 -16.59 7.54
C GLY A 197 8.37 -16.41 7.27
N TYR A 198 7.96 -16.65 6.02
CA TYR A 198 6.55 -16.57 5.62
C TYR A 198 5.66 -17.48 6.47
N ALA A 199 6.06 -18.76 6.63
CA ALA A 199 5.31 -19.73 7.43
C ALA A 199 5.21 -19.32 8.92
N ARG A 200 6.31 -18.89 9.53
CA ARG A 200 6.32 -18.44 10.93
C ARG A 200 5.40 -17.24 11.17
N ASP A 201 5.36 -16.31 10.21
CA ASP A 201 4.52 -15.11 10.33
C ASP A 201 3.03 -15.44 10.17
N LEU A 202 2.69 -16.35 9.24
CA LEU A 202 1.33 -16.92 9.15
C LEU A 202 0.88 -17.59 10.45
N GLU A 203 1.75 -18.42 11.06
CA GLU A 203 1.47 -19.05 12.35
C GLU A 203 1.28 -18.02 13.48
N ALA A 204 2.06 -16.94 13.46
CA ALA A 204 1.95 -15.85 14.44
C ALA A 204 0.64 -15.07 14.29
N ILE A 205 0.21 -14.79 13.05
CA ILE A 205 -1.09 -14.17 12.74
C ILE A 205 -2.23 -15.07 13.21
N ASP A 206 -2.17 -16.37 12.90
CA ASP A 206 -3.18 -17.36 13.34
C ASP A 206 -3.27 -17.41 14.88
N ALA A 207 -2.14 -17.45 15.59
CA ALA A 207 -2.11 -17.45 17.05
C ALA A 207 -2.69 -16.15 17.67
N ALA A 208 -2.62 -15.01 16.97
CA ALA A 208 -3.19 -13.74 17.41
C ALA A 208 -4.69 -13.62 17.10
N LEU A 209 -5.19 -14.35 16.10
CA LEU A 209 -6.56 -14.25 15.60
C LEU A 209 -7.64 -14.51 16.67
N PRO A 210 -7.53 -15.51 17.57
CA PRO A 210 -8.50 -15.71 18.65
C PRO A 210 -8.74 -14.48 19.52
N GLN A 211 -7.70 -13.65 19.75
CA GLN A 211 -7.85 -12.43 20.54
C GLN A 211 -8.71 -11.40 19.80
N VAL A 212 -8.52 -11.24 18.49
CA VAL A 212 -9.34 -10.35 17.67
C VAL A 212 -10.77 -10.89 17.58
N MET A 213 -10.93 -12.18 17.29
CA MET A 213 -12.24 -12.83 17.18
C MET A 213 -13.06 -12.78 18.46
N GLY A 214 -12.42 -12.83 19.64
CA GLY A 214 -13.08 -12.68 20.93
C GLY A 214 -13.70 -11.29 21.19
N ARG A 215 -13.41 -10.30 20.32
CA ARG A 215 -13.97 -8.94 20.41
C ARG A 215 -15.11 -8.68 19.42
N VAL A 216 -15.40 -9.64 18.53
CA VAL A 216 -16.42 -9.51 17.49
C VAL A 216 -17.81 -9.47 18.13
N ARG A 217 -18.59 -8.44 17.81
CA ARG A 217 -19.95 -8.22 18.30
C ARG A 217 -20.97 -9.01 17.49
N ALA A 218 -22.21 -9.08 17.98
CA ALA A 218 -23.27 -9.89 17.38
C ALA A 218 -23.60 -9.48 15.93
N ASP A 219 -23.44 -8.20 15.62
CA ASP A 219 -23.74 -7.53 14.35
C ASP A 219 -22.50 -7.27 13.47
N ASP A 220 -21.31 -7.68 13.92
CA ASP A 220 -20.08 -7.50 13.17
C ASP A 220 -19.93 -8.56 12.06
N LEU A 221 -19.43 -8.10 10.91
CA LEU A 221 -18.95 -8.94 9.81
C LEU A 221 -17.42 -8.89 9.78
N VAL A 222 -16.77 -10.04 9.88
CA VAL A 222 -15.32 -10.21 9.71
C VAL A 222 -15.04 -10.74 8.31
N VAL A 223 -14.08 -10.14 7.62
CA VAL A 223 -13.59 -10.61 6.32
C VAL A 223 -12.08 -10.80 6.37
N ILE A 224 -11.61 -11.98 5.97
CA ILE A 224 -10.17 -12.27 5.80
C ILE A 224 -9.94 -12.61 4.34
N THR A 225 -8.99 -11.91 3.70
CA THR A 225 -8.63 -12.10 2.29
C THR A 225 -7.20 -11.65 2.01
N ALA A 226 -6.75 -11.79 0.76
CA ALA A 226 -5.49 -11.25 0.25
C ALA A 226 -5.76 -10.46 -1.04
N ASP A 227 -4.76 -9.75 -1.54
CA ASP A 227 -4.84 -8.91 -2.74
C ASP A 227 -4.07 -9.47 -3.95
N HIS A 228 -3.13 -10.39 -3.72
CA HIS A 228 -2.44 -11.19 -4.74
C HIS A 228 -1.67 -12.35 -4.09
N GLY A 229 -0.98 -13.15 -4.90
CA GLY A 229 0.01 -14.12 -4.44
C GLY A 229 1.42 -13.51 -4.41
N ASN A 230 2.30 -14.09 -3.61
CA ASN A 230 3.74 -13.80 -3.59
C ASN A 230 4.49 -15.04 -3.09
N ASP A 231 4.54 -16.08 -3.93
CA ASP A 231 5.10 -17.39 -3.60
C ASP A 231 6.62 -17.32 -3.31
N PRO A 232 7.05 -17.50 -2.04
CA PRO A 232 8.45 -17.36 -1.65
C PRO A 232 9.32 -18.56 -2.06
N THR A 233 8.74 -19.58 -2.71
CA THR A 233 9.43 -20.81 -3.12
C THR A 233 9.88 -20.77 -4.60
N THR A 234 9.53 -19.71 -5.32
CA THR A 234 9.93 -19.53 -6.73
C THR A 234 11.22 -18.71 -6.86
N GLY A 235 11.80 -18.70 -8.05
CA GLY A 235 12.92 -17.80 -8.36
C GLY A 235 12.50 -16.35 -8.64
N SER A 236 11.19 -16.07 -8.69
CA SER A 236 10.66 -14.72 -8.88
C SER A 236 10.91 -13.88 -7.63
N THR A 237 11.13 -12.58 -7.79
CA THR A 237 11.08 -11.61 -6.68
C THR A 237 9.91 -10.63 -6.87
N ASP A 238 9.00 -10.94 -7.79
CA ASP A 238 7.78 -10.19 -8.11
C ASP A 238 6.55 -11.03 -7.74
N HIS A 239 5.40 -10.38 -7.62
CA HIS A 239 4.14 -11.02 -7.23
C HIS A 239 3.72 -12.13 -8.19
N ALA A 240 2.96 -13.09 -7.66
CA ALA A 240 2.35 -14.16 -8.42
C ALA A 240 0.87 -13.88 -8.67
N ARG A 241 0.40 -14.20 -9.89
CA ARG A 241 -1.01 -14.06 -10.26
C ARG A 241 -1.82 -15.26 -9.78
N GLU A 242 -2.23 -15.21 -8.53
CA GLU A 242 -2.95 -16.29 -7.86
C GLU A 242 -4.39 -15.91 -7.50
N TYR A 243 -5.20 -16.93 -7.22
CA TYR A 243 -6.43 -16.74 -6.47
C TYR A 243 -6.11 -16.34 -5.03
N VAL A 244 -7.02 -15.63 -4.39
CA VAL A 244 -6.91 -15.24 -2.98
C VAL A 244 -8.01 -15.92 -2.17
N PRO A 245 -7.75 -16.31 -0.90
CA PRO A 245 -8.81 -16.80 -0.04
C PRO A 245 -9.80 -15.67 0.26
N VAL A 246 -11.06 -16.03 0.50
CA VAL A 246 -12.03 -15.11 1.10
C VAL A 246 -12.83 -15.87 2.15
N LEU A 247 -12.73 -15.42 3.39
CA LEU A 247 -13.44 -15.97 4.53
C LEU A 247 -14.34 -14.89 5.11
N PHE A 248 -15.64 -15.17 5.19
CA PHE A 248 -16.59 -14.35 5.92
C PHE A 248 -16.93 -15.03 7.26
N GLY A 249 -16.87 -14.27 8.34
CA GLY A 249 -17.14 -14.76 9.69
C GLY A 249 -17.85 -13.73 10.56
N GLY A 250 -18.33 -14.17 11.71
CA GLY A 250 -19.05 -13.34 12.67
C GLY A 250 -20.28 -14.05 13.25
N PRO A 251 -20.84 -13.57 14.36
CA PRO A 251 -21.98 -14.23 15.02
C PRO A 251 -23.24 -14.31 14.15
N ALA A 252 -23.47 -13.34 13.26
CA ALA A 252 -24.60 -13.34 12.31
C ALA A 252 -24.33 -14.11 11.01
N VAL A 253 -23.10 -14.64 10.81
CA VAL A 253 -22.70 -15.35 9.60
C VAL A 253 -22.97 -16.86 9.75
N ARG A 254 -23.62 -17.44 8.75
CA ARG A 254 -23.87 -18.89 8.61
C ARG A 254 -22.56 -19.60 8.27
N GLY A 255 -22.19 -20.57 9.09
CA GLY A 255 -21.02 -21.42 8.83
C GLY A 255 -21.24 -22.43 7.70
N GLY A 256 -20.16 -22.83 7.03
CA GLY A 256 -20.15 -23.92 6.04
C GLY A 256 -20.75 -23.57 4.68
N VAL A 257 -20.96 -22.28 4.37
CA VAL A 257 -21.42 -21.84 3.05
C VAL A 257 -20.23 -21.84 2.08
N ASP A 258 -20.31 -22.68 1.05
CA ASP A 258 -19.39 -22.62 -0.10
C ASP A 258 -19.86 -21.51 -1.06
N LEU A 259 -19.06 -20.46 -1.18
CA LEU A 259 -19.32 -19.32 -2.06
C LEU A 259 -18.89 -19.57 -3.51
N GLY A 260 -18.23 -20.70 -3.77
CA GLY A 260 -17.54 -20.98 -5.01
C GLY A 260 -16.42 -19.98 -5.30
N VAL A 261 -15.90 -20.01 -6.53
CA VAL A 261 -14.93 -19.02 -7.00
C VAL A 261 -15.63 -17.70 -7.29
N ARG A 262 -15.17 -16.62 -6.65
CA ARG A 262 -15.66 -15.27 -6.92
C ARG A 262 -15.02 -14.72 -8.19
N SER A 263 -15.82 -14.01 -8.99
CA SER A 263 -15.37 -13.46 -10.28
C SER A 263 -14.50 -12.21 -10.14
N THR A 264 -14.55 -11.53 -8.99
CA THR A 264 -13.83 -10.29 -8.73
C THR A 264 -13.63 -10.06 -7.23
N PHE A 265 -12.54 -9.39 -6.85
CA PHE A 265 -12.33 -8.93 -5.47
C PHE A 265 -13.35 -7.88 -5.02
N ALA A 266 -13.98 -7.20 -5.99
CA ALA A 266 -14.99 -6.19 -5.71
C ALA A 266 -16.22 -6.75 -4.97
N ASP A 267 -16.44 -8.07 -5.02
CA ASP A 267 -17.51 -8.74 -4.25
C ASP A 267 -17.34 -8.52 -2.74
N VAL A 268 -16.11 -8.43 -2.23
CA VAL A 268 -15.84 -8.08 -0.82
C VAL A 268 -16.35 -6.68 -0.52
N GLY A 269 -16.00 -5.70 -1.36
CA GLY A 269 -16.46 -4.32 -1.20
C GLY A 269 -17.99 -4.22 -1.23
N ALA A 270 -18.64 -4.84 -2.22
CA ALA A 270 -20.09 -4.86 -2.33
C ALA A 270 -20.76 -5.51 -1.10
N THR A 271 -20.19 -6.59 -0.59
CA THR A 271 -20.70 -7.28 0.62
C THR A 271 -20.55 -6.41 1.87
N VAL A 272 -19.43 -5.69 2.02
CA VAL A 272 -19.22 -4.76 3.14
C VAL A 272 -20.19 -3.58 3.08
N ALA A 273 -20.43 -3.03 1.89
CA ALA A 273 -21.42 -1.96 1.71
C ALA A 273 -22.83 -2.43 2.09
N ASP A 274 -23.23 -3.61 1.61
CA ASP A 274 -24.52 -4.24 1.93
C ASP A 274 -24.67 -4.49 3.43
N ALA A 275 -23.62 -5.00 4.10
CA ALA A 275 -23.63 -5.27 5.54
C ALA A 275 -23.78 -4.00 6.39
N LEU A 276 -23.26 -2.88 5.90
CA LEU A 276 -23.43 -1.57 6.53
C LEU A 276 -24.73 -0.85 6.11
N ALA A 277 -25.53 -1.45 5.23
CA ALA A 277 -26.70 -0.85 4.60
C ALA A 277 -26.38 0.46 3.85
N ILE A 278 -25.25 0.48 3.14
CA ILE A 278 -24.75 1.61 2.36
C ILE A 278 -25.06 1.36 0.88
N PRO A 279 -25.76 2.29 0.19
CA PRO A 279 -25.98 2.15 -1.25
C PRO A 279 -24.66 2.06 -2.01
N TRP A 280 -24.50 1.03 -2.83
CA TRP A 280 -23.32 0.82 -3.67
C TRP A 280 -23.73 0.36 -5.07
N GLU A 281 -23.45 1.21 -6.06
CA GLU A 281 -23.70 0.93 -7.49
C GLU A 281 -22.39 0.65 -8.27
N GLY A 282 -21.27 0.57 -7.55
CA GLY A 282 -19.97 0.26 -8.15
C GLY A 282 -19.78 -1.23 -8.42
N PRO A 283 -18.55 -1.65 -8.80
CA PRO A 283 -18.26 -3.05 -9.13
C PRO A 283 -18.50 -4.01 -7.96
N GLY A 284 -18.73 -5.28 -8.30
CA GLY A 284 -18.89 -6.39 -7.36
C GLY A 284 -20.35 -6.77 -7.12
N THR A 285 -20.55 -8.01 -6.70
CA THR A 285 -21.86 -8.56 -6.31
C THR A 285 -21.79 -9.00 -4.86
N SER A 286 -22.66 -8.42 -4.01
CA SER A 286 -22.74 -8.80 -2.60
C SER A 286 -23.07 -10.28 -2.45
N VAL A 287 -22.35 -10.96 -1.57
CA VAL A 287 -22.68 -12.33 -1.14
C VAL A 287 -23.39 -12.35 0.21
N LEU A 288 -23.68 -11.19 0.81
CA LEU A 288 -24.31 -11.10 2.13
C LEU A 288 -25.58 -11.95 2.24
N PRO A 289 -26.51 -11.95 1.26
CA PRO A 289 -27.73 -12.76 1.34
C PRO A 289 -27.48 -14.27 1.37
N MET A 290 -26.30 -14.73 0.92
CA MET A 290 -25.91 -16.14 0.93
C MET A 290 -25.36 -16.58 2.29
N ILE A 291 -24.81 -15.65 3.07
CA ILE A 291 -24.04 -15.93 4.29
C ILE A 291 -24.73 -15.45 5.57
N THR A 292 -25.80 -14.67 5.50
CA THR A 292 -26.56 -14.28 6.70
C THR A 292 -27.40 -15.44 7.25
N LYS A 293 -27.53 -15.53 8.57
CA LYS A 293 -28.36 -16.53 9.25
C LYS A 293 -29.85 -16.36 8.97
#